data_AF-A0A9P1BJA8-F1
#
_entry.id   AF-A0A9P1BJA8-F1
#
_cell.length_a   1.000
_cell.length_b   1.000
_cell.length_c   1.000
_cell.angle_alpha   90.00
_cell.angle_beta   90.00
_cell.angle_gamma   90.00
#
_symmetry.space_group_name_H-M   'P 1'
#
loop_
_entity.id
_entity.type
_entity.pdbx_description
1 polymer ?
#
loop_
_entity_poly.entity_id
_entity_poly.type
_entity_poly.pdbx_seq_one_letter_code
_entity_poly.pdbx_strand_id
1 'polypeptide(L)'
;MIELENVECNPSVHFLDLIKDYHLDMSIEELERHYKAVVVNKDLQLLPAPFGLRSKVSSDCRLQMVRSKDTDGNYTILKHIVFPNQCKASVMKQLVHGVLHRPNFMHIPTMGRKILQYCLQNMGGLQFRCFDLTADVPTSKNKKVFDELEDDDLDKGFDYISKHGLVQQALRQLSAEGALVRKEYAWPLALTPVFFHTWLLEILEEIWNFDLSALVMLGEPACGKSPLGRSVLMAQCRFNRKKFNVAGEPSIRCSPEIDFLRGVGDCLDDPCAQSLGLKALKSLLDVDLYESMSWACWGAVKWVQNQPRALAANAYEAGVDEGESFMSTLKFPVFWEMVRPCPCKEATKADVDAILLNANRTGQIVKGCSLFAESRPDPSCLRSAASLHEARVAIKREREESVERKALKTFKAWSIELKSARAVVDLDAADDDIAPDDAASIEAALEEVMDQMEEEEEIFDFGEQHE
;
A
#
# COMPACT_ATOMS: atom_id res chain seq x y z
N MET A 1 14.29 21.41 10.61
CA MET A 1 15.75 21.23 10.51
C MET A 1 16.43 22.39 11.22
N ILE A 2 17.61 22.21 11.81
CA ILE A 2 18.38 23.30 12.42
C ILE A 2 19.60 23.53 11.53
N GLU A 3 19.73 24.74 11.00
CA GLU A 3 20.90 25.17 10.25
C GLU A 3 22.10 25.35 11.19
N LEU A 4 23.26 24.84 10.80
CA LEU A 4 24.42 24.75 11.67
C LEU A 4 25.48 25.83 11.42
N GLU A 5 25.16 26.94 10.75
CA GLU A 5 26.15 27.96 10.36
C GLU A 5 27.04 28.42 11.53
N ASN A 6 26.50 28.66 12.72
CA ASN A 6 27.24 29.21 13.87
C ASN A 6 26.95 28.59 15.24
N VAL A 7 26.19 27.49 15.29
CA VAL A 7 25.83 26.85 16.57
C VAL A 7 26.72 25.64 16.82
N GLU A 8 27.54 25.68 17.87
CA GLU A 8 28.15 24.47 18.41
C GLU A 8 27.05 23.56 18.94
N CYS A 9 26.71 22.54 18.16
CA CYS A 9 25.78 21.51 18.55
C CYS A 9 26.53 20.28 19.03
N ASN A 10 25.90 19.53 19.93
CA ASN A 10 26.38 18.21 20.32
C ASN A 10 26.65 17.33 19.09
N PRO A 11 27.61 16.39 19.15
CA PRO A 11 27.82 15.42 18.08
C PRO A 11 26.53 14.70 17.66
N SER A 12 26.44 14.31 16.40
CA SER A 12 25.27 13.65 15.80
C SER A 12 25.69 12.53 14.88
N VAL A 13 24.83 11.55 14.67
CA VAL A 13 25.02 10.51 13.66
C VAL A 13 24.34 10.85 12.33
N HIS A 14 23.38 11.77 12.32
CA HIS A 14 22.66 12.21 11.13
C HIS A 14 22.92 13.68 10.82
N PHE A 15 23.17 13.97 9.54
CA PHE A 15 23.34 15.30 8.97
C PHE A 15 22.63 15.42 7.64
N LEU A 16 22.27 16.65 7.28
CA LEU A 16 21.70 16.98 5.98
C LEU A 16 22.60 18.03 5.32
N ASP A 17 22.97 17.81 4.06
CA ASP A 17 23.70 18.77 3.24
C ASP A 17 22.79 19.23 2.10
N LEU A 18 22.44 20.52 2.09
CA LEU A 18 21.52 21.11 1.13
C LEU A 18 22.27 22.02 0.17
N ILE A 19 22.25 21.67 -1.11
CA ILE A 19 22.81 22.46 -2.20
C ILE A 19 21.64 22.96 -3.03
N LYS A 20 21.54 24.27 -3.23
CA LYS A 20 20.50 24.91 -4.06
C LYS A 20 21.13 25.44 -5.34
N ASP A 21 20.28 25.72 -6.32
CA ASP A 21 20.66 26.41 -7.56
C ASP A 21 21.81 25.71 -8.33
N TYR A 22 21.85 24.38 -8.27
CA TYR A 22 22.90 23.60 -8.93
C TYR A 22 22.57 23.38 -10.41
N HIS A 23 23.50 23.75 -11.28
CA HIS A 23 23.45 23.44 -12.70
C HIS A 23 23.98 22.03 -12.94
N LEU A 24 23.20 21.19 -13.62
CA LEU A 24 23.54 19.78 -13.80
C LEU A 24 24.50 19.60 -14.99
N ASP A 25 25.77 19.42 -14.67
CA ASP A 25 26.84 19.23 -15.68
C ASP A 25 27.04 17.77 -16.10
N MET A 26 26.24 16.83 -15.59
CA MET A 26 26.37 15.40 -15.85
C MET A 26 25.03 14.72 -16.13
N SER A 27 25.05 13.63 -16.90
CA SER A 27 23.83 12.88 -17.19
C SER A 27 23.33 12.11 -15.96
N ILE A 28 22.05 11.75 -15.96
CA ILE A 28 21.44 10.96 -14.88
C ILE A 28 22.06 9.56 -14.82
N GLU A 29 22.25 8.96 -15.98
CA GLU A 29 22.78 7.61 -16.16
C GLU A 29 24.23 7.53 -15.67
N GLU A 30 25.00 8.59 -15.89
CA GLU A 30 26.36 8.71 -15.36
C GLU A 30 26.37 8.79 -13.83
N LEU A 31 25.48 9.60 -13.24
CA LEU A 31 25.36 9.71 -11.78
C LEU A 31 24.92 8.38 -11.15
N GLU A 32 23.97 7.67 -11.78
CA GLU A 32 23.56 6.32 -11.37
C GLU A 32 24.71 5.32 -11.38
N ARG A 33 25.58 5.38 -12.39
CA ARG A 33 26.76 4.50 -12.46
C ARG A 33 27.71 4.74 -11.29
N HIS A 34 28.02 6.01 -10.98
CA HIS A 34 28.86 6.36 -9.84
C HIS A 34 28.21 5.94 -8.52
N TYR A 35 26.90 6.16 -8.35
CA TYR A 35 26.18 5.76 -7.15
C TYR A 35 26.21 4.24 -6.93
N LYS A 36 25.98 3.44 -7.99
CA LYS A 36 26.12 1.98 -7.93
C LYS A 36 27.53 1.56 -7.53
N ALA A 37 28.57 2.20 -8.10
CA ALA A 37 29.96 1.94 -7.75
C ALA A 37 30.25 2.26 -6.27
N VAL A 38 29.68 3.34 -5.72
CA VAL A 38 29.76 3.65 -4.29
C VAL A 38 29.17 2.53 -3.43
N VAL A 39 27.98 2.03 -3.78
CA VAL A 39 27.31 0.97 -3.00
C VAL A 39 28.12 -0.32 -3.01
N VAL A 40 28.62 -0.73 -4.18
CA VAL A 40 29.40 -1.97 -4.34
C VAL A 40 30.74 -1.88 -3.60
N ASN A 41 31.46 -0.76 -3.74
CA ASN A 41 32.81 -0.61 -3.18
C ASN A 41 32.82 -0.02 -1.76
N LYS A 42 31.66 0.41 -1.23
CA LYS A 42 31.53 1.12 0.05
C LYS A 42 32.47 2.32 0.19
N ASP A 43 32.69 3.06 -0.90
CA ASP A 43 33.56 4.25 -0.92
C ASP A 43 32.83 5.45 -1.50
N LEU A 44 32.39 6.37 -0.62
CA LEU A 44 31.68 7.59 -1.01
C LEU A 44 32.52 8.56 -1.88
N GLN A 45 33.85 8.38 -1.98
CA GLN A 45 34.70 9.21 -2.84
C GLN A 45 34.52 8.91 -4.33
N LEU A 46 33.86 7.79 -4.68
CA LEU A 46 33.54 7.48 -6.07
C LEU A 46 32.39 8.34 -6.62
N LEU A 47 31.68 9.09 -5.78
CA LEU A 47 30.70 10.07 -6.26
C LEU A 47 31.40 11.38 -6.64
N PRO A 48 31.13 11.93 -7.84
CA PRO A 48 31.70 13.21 -8.25
C PRO A 48 31.18 14.35 -7.37
N ALA A 49 31.93 15.45 -7.31
CA ALA A 49 31.44 16.67 -6.70
C ALA A 49 30.24 17.22 -7.49
N PRO A 50 29.22 17.80 -6.82
CA PRO A 50 29.07 17.94 -5.37
C PRO A 50 28.27 16.80 -4.73
N PHE A 51 28.04 15.69 -5.43
CA PHE A 51 27.21 14.56 -4.96
C PHE A 51 27.91 13.73 -3.87
N GLY A 52 29.23 13.65 -3.90
CA GLY A 52 30.06 13.03 -2.86
C GLY A 52 30.33 13.93 -1.65
N LEU A 53 31.30 13.50 -0.82
CA LEU A 53 31.90 14.28 0.26
C LEU A 53 33.30 14.75 -0.16
N ARG A 54 33.75 15.91 0.34
CA ARG A 54 35.05 16.52 0.00
C ARG A 54 36.27 15.70 0.39
N SER A 55 36.12 14.74 1.31
CA SER A 55 37.22 13.91 1.77
C SER A 55 36.72 12.53 2.18
N LYS A 56 37.62 11.55 2.14
CA LYS A 56 37.33 10.17 2.50
C LYS A 56 36.81 10.07 3.94
N VAL A 57 35.75 9.29 4.10
CA VAL A 57 35.13 8.97 5.39
C VAL A 57 35.16 7.46 5.62
N SER A 58 34.72 7.02 6.80
CA SER A 58 34.55 5.59 7.10
C SER A 58 33.66 4.91 6.04
N SER A 59 34.03 3.69 5.65
CA SER A 59 33.29 2.84 4.71
C SER A 59 31.87 2.49 5.19
N ASP A 60 31.60 2.61 6.49
CA ASP A 60 30.28 2.36 7.06
C ASP A 60 29.38 3.61 7.04
N CYS A 61 29.92 4.76 6.59
CA CYS A 61 29.12 5.96 6.36
C CYS A 61 28.16 5.73 5.20
N ARG A 62 26.87 5.96 5.43
CA ARG A 62 25.84 5.81 4.40
C ARG A 62 25.37 7.18 3.93
N LEU A 63 25.05 7.27 2.64
CA LEU A 63 24.56 8.47 1.99
C LEU A 63 23.24 8.14 1.29
N GLN A 64 22.24 9.00 1.44
CA GLN A 64 21.10 9.07 0.53
C GLN A 64 21.07 10.46 -0.10
N MET A 65 20.51 10.57 -1.30
CA MET A 65 20.31 11.87 -1.92
C MET A 65 18.96 11.96 -2.64
N VAL A 66 18.37 13.14 -2.55
CA VAL A 66 17.17 13.54 -3.28
C VAL A 66 17.54 14.74 -4.15
N ARG A 67 17.17 14.67 -5.43
CA ARG A 67 17.36 15.73 -6.40
C ARG A 67 15.99 16.19 -6.91
N SER A 68 15.66 17.44 -6.64
CA SER A 68 14.46 18.09 -7.17
C SER A 68 14.85 19.10 -8.24
N LYS A 69 14.04 19.19 -9.30
CA LYS A 69 14.20 20.22 -10.33
C LYS A 69 13.45 21.48 -9.86
N ASP A 70 14.12 22.62 -9.90
CA ASP A 70 13.53 23.91 -9.57
C ASP A 70 12.84 24.50 -10.82
N THR A 71 12.03 25.55 -10.64
CA THR A 71 11.27 26.19 -11.73
C THR A 71 12.16 26.74 -12.84
N ASP A 72 13.38 27.15 -12.47
CA ASP A 72 14.31 27.85 -13.35
C ASP A 72 15.22 26.88 -14.12
N GLY A 73 14.95 25.57 -14.03
CA GLY A 73 15.74 24.52 -14.69
C GLY A 73 16.97 24.06 -13.91
N ASN A 74 17.37 24.78 -12.86
CA ASN A 74 18.37 24.36 -11.89
C ASN A 74 17.84 23.24 -10.98
N TYR A 75 18.72 22.70 -10.14
CA TYR A 75 18.39 21.62 -9.22
C TYR A 75 18.75 21.95 -7.77
N THR A 76 17.88 21.49 -6.87
CA THR A 76 18.17 21.41 -5.45
C THR A 76 18.54 19.97 -5.09
N ILE A 77 19.69 19.79 -4.46
CA ILE A 77 20.21 18.50 -4.00
C ILE A 77 20.18 18.48 -2.47
N LEU A 78 19.45 17.52 -1.92
CA LEU A 78 19.44 17.22 -0.49
C LEU A 78 20.16 15.90 -0.26
N LYS A 79 21.25 15.92 0.49
CA LYS A 79 21.99 14.74 0.92
C LYS A 79 21.71 14.43 2.38
N HIS A 80 21.35 13.19 2.69
CA HIS A 80 21.25 12.69 4.05
C HIS A 80 22.43 11.77 4.34
N ILE A 81 23.27 12.21 5.28
CA ILE A 81 24.53 11.55 5.61
C ILE A 81 24.39 10.91 6.99
N VAL A 82 24.72 9.62 7.08
CA VAL A 82 24.60 8.83 8.31
C VAL A 82 25.94 8.20 8.66
N PHE A 83 26.49 8.60 9.80
CA PHE A 83 27.73 8.03 10.33
C PHE A 83 27.43 6.88 11.30
N PRO A 84 28.30 5.85 11.37
CA PRO A 84 28.17 4.77 12.35
C PRO A 84 28.34 5.29 13.79
N ASN A 85 29.16 6.31 13.99
CA ASN A 85 29.47 6.94 15.26
C ASN A 85 29.15 8.43 15.24
N GLN A 86 28.98 9.05 16.41
CA GLN A 86 28.70 10.47 16.50
C GLN A 86 29.85 11.30 15.88
N CYS A 87 29.52 12.20 14.96
CA CYS A 87 30.45 13.11 14.32
C CYS A 87 30.20 14.55 14.80
N LYS A 88 31.28 15.34 14.94
CA LYS A 88 31.18 16.77 15.31
C LYS A 88 30.73 17.58 14.09
N ALA A 89 29.87 18.57 14.33
CA ALA A 89 29.39 19.46 13.27
C ALA A 89 30.54 20.21 12.54
N SER A 90 31.61 20.57 13.26
CA SER A 90 32.78 21.23 12.68
C SER A 90 33.52 20.36 11.64
N VAL A 91 33.61 19.06 11.90
CA VAL A 91 34.17 18.09 10.95
C VAL A 91 33.24 17.95 9.74
N MET A 92 31.94 17.84 9.97
CA MET A 92 30.96 17.75 8.88
C MET A 92 30.98 18.95 7.96
N LYS A 93 31.14 20.17 8.49
CA LYS A 93 31.27 21.39 7.67
C LYS A 93 32.43 21.32 6.67
N GLN A 94 33.51 20.63 7.01
CA GLN A 94 34.66 20.46 6.13
C GLN A 94 34.42 19.37 5.06
N LEU A 95 33.46 18.47 5.27
CA LEU A 95 33.15 17.35 4.38
C LEU A 95 32.07 17.67 3.35
N VAL A 96 31.14 18.57 3.66
CA VAL A 96 29.94 18.84 2.83
C VAL A 96 30.18 19.94 1.79
N HIS A 97 29.33 19.98 0.75
CA HIS A 97 29.46 20.97 -0.33
C HIS A 97 28.50 22.16 -0.18
N GLY A 98 27.31 21.94 0.37
CA GLY A 98 26.28 22.96 0.57
C GLY A 98 26.11 23.38 2.03
N VAL A 99 24.89 23.76 2.38
CA VAL A 99 24.52 24.24 3.72
C VAL A 99 24.24 23.04 4.63
N LEU A 100 24.98 22.97 5.74
CA LEU A 100 24.86 21.89 6.71
C LEU A 100 23.67 22.12 7.65
N HIS A 101 22.78 21.14 7.71
CA HIS A 101 21.69 21.09 8.68
C HIS A 101 21.75 19.84 9.54
N ARG A 102 21.13 19.91 10.73
CA ARG A 102 20.84 18.76 11.58
C ARG A 102 19.33 18.49 11.59
N PRO A 103 18.89 17.22 11.48
CA PRO A 103 17.52 16.86 11.78
C PRO A 103 17.20 17.14 13.25
N ASN A 104 16.06 17.79 13.51
CA ASN A 104 15.53 17.91 14.86
C ASN A 104 14.53 16.76 15.07
N PHE A 105 14.96 15.71 15.76
CA PHE A 105 14.14 14.52 16.00
C PHE A 105 13.17 14.66 17.18
N MET A 106 12.97 15.88 17.71
CA MET A 106 12.12 16.16 18.87
C MET A 106 12.51 15.28 20.08
N HIS A 107 11.56 14.95 20.95
CA HIS A 107 11.80 14.19 22.17
C HIS A 107 11.99 12.67 21.96
N ILE A 108 11.68 12.13 20.77
CA ILE A 108 11.73 10.68 20.49
C ILE A 108 12.55 10.42 19.21
N PRO A 109 13.89 10.22 19.35
CA PRO A 109 14.79 10.06 18.21
C PRO A 109 14.41 8.97 17.21
N THR A 110 13.88 7.84 17.69
CA THR A 110 13.46 6.71 16.84
C THR A 110 12.29 7.07 15.94
N MET A 111 11.27 7.77 16.47
CA MET A 111 10.15 8.25 15.66
C MET A 111 10.60 9.35 14.71
N GLY A 112 11.46 10.27 15.16
CA GLY A 112 12.01 11.31 14.30
C GLY A 112 12.78 10.75 13.10
N ARG A 113 13.52 9.65 13.26
CA ARG A 113 14.20 8.96 12.15
C ARG A 113 13.21 8.38 11.15
N LYS A 114 12.15 7.70 11.62
CA LYS A 114 11.08 7.16 10.76
C LYS A 114 10.37 8.28 9.99
N ILE A 115 10.07 9.40 10.66
CA ILE A 115 9.45 10.58 10.04
C ILE A 115 10.38 11.18 8.98
N LEU A 116 11.68 11.34 9.27
CA LEU A 116 12.65 11.85 8.30
C LEU A 116 12.73 10.95 7.07
N GLN A 117 12.83 9.63 7.28
CA GLN A 117 12.88 8.67 6.17
C GLN A 117 11.59 8.70 5.34
N TYR A 118 10.43 8.73 5.99
CA TYR A 118 9.13 8.89 5.33
C TYR A 118 9.08 10.18 4.49
N CYS A 119 9.56 11.30 5.04
CA CYS A 119 9.60 12.56 4.31
C CYS A 119 10.51 12.49 3.09
N LEU A 120 11.71 11.91 3.22
CA LEU A 120 12.63 11.73 2.09
C LEU A 120 12.02 10.85 0.99
N GLN A 121 11.33 9.77 1.38
CA GLN A 121 10.73 8.85 0.42
C GLN A 121 9.57 9.43 -0.38
N ASN A 122 8.82 10.33 0.25
CA ASN A 122 7.67 10.98 -0.37
C ASN A 122 8.02 12.35 -0.95
N MET A 123 9.28 12.78 -0.83
CA MET A 123 9.80 13.95 -1.52
C MET A 123 9.86 13.63 -3.01
N GLY A 124 9.13 14.34 -3.87
CA GLY A 124 9.21 14.12 -5.32
C GLY A 124 10.63 14.28 -5.88
N GLY A 125 10.82 14.03 -7.18
CA GLY A 125 12.12 14.15 -7.85
C GLY A 125 12.89 12.83 -7.96
N LEU A 126 14.14 12.92 -8.41
CA LEU A 126 15.01 11.75 -8.58
C LEU A 126 15.70 11.43 -7.26
N GLN A 127 15.68 10.16 -6.86
CA GLN A 127 16.22 9.74 -5.57
C GLN A 127 17.19 8.58 -5.69
N PHE A 128 18.25 8.65 -4.89
CA PHE A 128 19.20 7.57 -4.70
C PHE A 128 19.21 7.22 -3.23
N ARG A 129 18.76 6.00 -2.91
CA ARG A 129 18.50 5.56 -1.53
C ARG A 129 19.39 4.36 -1.20
N CYS A 130 19.99 4.40 -0.02
CA CYS A 130 20.65 3.25 0.62
C CYS A 130 19.79 2.60 1.72
N PHE A 131 18.60 3.12 1.96
CA PHE A 131 17.67 2.69 3.00
C PHE A 131 16.24 2.86 2.49
N ASP A 132 15.40 1.88 2.76
CA ASP A 132 13.96 1.99 2.58
C ASP A 132 13.28 1.74 3.94
N LEU A 133 12.09 2.31 4.15
CA LEU A 133 11.28 2.06 5.34
C LEU A 133 10.83 0.59 5.36
N THR A 134 10.88 -0.05 4.20
CA THR A 134 10.65 -1.46 3.95
C THR A 134 11.94 -2.31 4.00
N ALA A 135 13.14 -1.72 4.02
CA ALA A 135 14.40 -2.44 3.78
C ALA A 135 15.49 -2.32 4.87
N ASP A 136 15.30 -1.51 5.92
CA ASP A 136 16.07 -1.64 7.16
C ASP A 136 15.28 -2.49 8.17
N VAL A 137 14.86 -3.67 7.72
CA VAL A 137 14.85 -4.80 8.64
C VAL A 137 16.33 -5.14 8.80
N PRO A 138 16.96 -4.90 9.96
CA PRO A 138 18.31 -5.39 10.15
C PRO A 138 18.28 -6.87 9.80
N THR A 139 19.16 -7.31 8.90
CA THR A 139 19.56 -8.71 8.78
C THR A 139 20.38 -9.15 10.00
N SER A 140 20.08 -8.61 11.20
CA SER A 140 20.01 -9.51 12.33
C SER A 140 19.04 -10.59 11.92
N LYS A 141 19.40 -11.84 12.13
CA LYS A 141 18.44 -12.93 12.17
C LYS A 141 17.20 -12.39 12.89
N ASN A 142 16.15 -12.03 12.17
CA ASN A 142 14.89 -11.68 12.78
C ASN A 142 14.35 -13.01 13.29
N LYS A 143 14.85 -13.41 14.48
CA LYS A 143 14.00 -13.95 15.50
C LYS A 143 12.75 -13.10 15.46
N LYS A 144 11.61 -13.75 15.27
CA LYS A 144 10.34 -13.06 15.07
C LYS A 144 10.21 -12.07 16.22
N VAL A 145 9.62 -10.90 16.02
CA VAL A 145 9.32 -9.96 17.11
C VAL A 145 8.48 -10.61 18.23
N PHE A 146 7.85 -11.75 17.93
CA PHE A 146 7.20 -12.64 18.91
C PHE A 146 8.14 -13.61 19.65
N ASP A 147 9.32 -13.92 19.10
CA ASP A 147 10.34 -14.81 19.69
C ASP A 147 11.31 -14.05 20.64
N GLU A 148 11.26 -12.70 20.68
CA GLU A 148 12.11 -11.84 21.54
C GLU A 148 11.34 -11.09 22.63
N LEU A 149 10.00 -11.10 22.57
CA LEU A 149 9.22 -10.65 23.71
C LEU A 149 9.43 -11.67 24.83
N GLU A 150 9.88 -11.22 25.99
CA GLU A 150 9.85 -12.05 27.19
C GLU A 150 8.40 -12.51 27.41
N ASP A 151 8.24 -13.72 27.95
CA ASP A 151 6.91 -14.30 28.20
C ASP A 151 6.01 -13.30 28.95
N ASP A 152 6.58 -12.50 29.85
CA ASP A 152 5.90 -11.43 30.58
C ASP A 152 5.29 -10.33 29.68
N ASP A 153 5.93 -9.96 28.58
CA ASP A 153 5.43 -8.94 27.65
C ASP A 153 4.43 -9.50 26.65
N LEU A 154 4.58 -10.78 26.25
CA LEU A 154 3.54 -11.52 25.54
C LEU A 154 2.29 -11.66 26.42
N ASP A 155 2.47 -12.02 27.68
CA ASP A 155 1.41 -12.16 28.66
C ASP A 155 0.71 -10.83 28.91
N LYS A 156 1.44 -9.70 29.02
CA LYS A 156 0.81 -8.36 29.05
C LYS A 156 -0.02 -8.06 27.81
N GLY A 157 0.43 -8.51 26.63
CA GLY A 157 -0.30 -8.39 25.38
C GLY A 157 -1.59 -9.22 25.36
N PHE A 158 -1.50 -10.49 25.76
CA PHE A 158 -2.65 -11.39 25.88
C PHE A 158 -3.61 -10.96 26.98
N ASP A 159 -3.10 -10.46 28.10
CA ASP A 159 -3.86 -9.85 29.18
C ASP A 159 -4.56 -8.59 28.71
N TYR A 160 -3.89 -7.74 27.92
CA TYR A 160 -4.53 -6.56 27.35
C TYR A 160 -5.68 -6.96 26.42
N ILE A 161 -5.46 -7.93 25.53
CA ILE A 161 -6.49 -8.46 24.62
C ILE A 161 -7.66 -9.07 25.40
N SER A 162 -7.36 -9.85 26.44
CA SER A 162 -8.36 -10.55 27.27
C SER A 162 -9.13 -9.58 28.16
N LYS A 163 -8.43 -8.67 28.85
CA LYS A 163 -9.01 -7.64 29.74
C LYS A 163 -9.92 -6.67 28.99
N HIS A 164 -9.57 -6.31 27.76
CA HIS A 164 -10.40 -5.44 26.93
C HIS A 164 -11.39 -6.23 26.05
N GLY A 165 -11.36 -7.55 26.13
CA GLY A 165 -12.23 -8.45 25.37
C GLY A 165 -12.15 -8.22 23.87
N LEU A 166 -11.00 -7.84 23.31
CA LEU A 166 -10.88 -7.42 21.90
C LEU A 166 -11.22 -8.57 20.94
N VAL A 167 -10.76 -9.79 21.25
CA VAL A 167 -11.12 -11.00 20.50
C VAL A 167 -12.61 -11.27 20.64
N GLN A 168 -13.17 -11.14 21.84
CA GLN A 168 -14.61 -11.33 22.05
C GLN A 168 -15.43 -10.26 21.32
N GLN A 169 -14.98 -9.02 21.24
CA GLN A 169 -15.63 -7.94 20.50
C GLN A 169 -15.54 -8.17 18.98
N ALA A 170 -14.37 -8.55 18.47
CA ALA A 170 -14.19 -8.88 17.05
C ALA A 170 -15.04 -10.10 16.65
N LEU A 171 -15.01 -11.17 17.45
CA LEU A 171 -15.85 -12.36 17.24
C LEU A 171 -17.34 -12.05 17.41
N ARG A 172 -17.73 -11.17 18.35
CA ARG A 172 -19.12 -10.70 18.47
C ARG A 172 -19.53 -9.86 17.27
N GLN A 173 -18.66 -9.01 16.73
CA GLN A 173 -18.97 -8.24 15.51
C GLN A 173 -19.08 -9.15 14.28
N LEU A 174 -18.17 -10.12 14.14
CA LEU A 174 -18.27 -11.16 13.11
C LEU A 174 -19.53 -12.02 13.29
N SER A 175 -19.87 -12.41 14.52
CA SER A 175 -21.02 -13.25 14.81
C SER A 175 -22.35 -12.51 14.69
N ALA A 176 -22.43 -11.28 15.16
CA ALA A 176 -23.67 -10.50 15.20
C ALA A 176 -23.91 -9.72 13.90
N GLU A 177 -22.85 -9.22 13.26
CA GLU A 177 -22.97 -8.37 12.07
C GLU A 177 -22.34 -8.97 10.81
N GLY A 178 -21.59 -10.08 10.91
CA GLY A 178 -20.94 -10.72 9.77
C GLY A 178 -19.79 -9.91 9.15
N ALA A 179 -19.35 -8.81 9.77
CA ALA A 179 -18.39 -7.88 9.17
C ALA A 179 -17.57 -7.11 10.22
N LEU A 180 -16.27 -6.96 9.95
CA LEU A 180 -15.31 -6.24 10.80
C LEU A 180 -15.27 -4.72 10.55
N VAL A 181 -15.76 -4.25 9.41
CA VAL A 181 -15.74 -2.82 9.09
C VAL A 181 -16.79 -2.07 9.90
N ARG A 182 -16.42 -0.92 10.44
CA ARG A 182 -17.34 -0.09 11.24
C ARG A 182 -18.42 0.55 10.34
N LYS A 183 -19.65 0.60 10.85
CA LYS A 183 -20.72 1.44 10.30
C LYS A 183 -20.43 2.91 10.53
N GLU A 184 -20.44 3.70 9.47
CA GLU A 184 -20.39 5.16 9.52
C GLU A 184 -21.82 5.70 9.49
N TYR A 185 -22.27 6.31 10.59
CA TYR A 185 -23.62 6.89 10.72
C TYR A 185 -23.67 8.39 10.37
N ALA A 186 -22.51 9.03 10.36
CA ALA A 186 -22.36 10.45 10.07
C ALA A 186 -21.22 10.63 9.07
N TRP A 187 -21.52 11.33 7.98
CA TRP A 187 -20.53 11.77 6.99
C TRP A 187 -20.64 13.29 6.85
N PRO A 188 -19.55 14.04 7.06
CA PRO A 188 -19.61 15.50 7.20
C PRO A 188 -19.66 16.25 5.87
N LEU A 189 -19.29 15.62 4.75
CA LEU A 189 -19.27 16.28 3.44
C LEU A 189 -20.68 16.24 2.83
N ALA A 190 -21.27 17.41 2.67
CA ALA A 190 -22.56 17.57 2.02
C ALA A 190 -22.36 17.76 0.50
N LEU A 191 -23.30 17.23 -0.29
CA LEU A 191 -23.38 17.46 -1.74
C LEU A 191 -23.82 18.90 -2.02
N THR A 192 -22.90 19.83 -1.88
CA THR A 192 -23.14 21.27 -2.02
C THR A 192 -21.98 21.92 -2.76
N PRO A 193 -22.19 23.09 -3.39
CA PRO A 193 -21.13 23.84 -4.07
C PRO A 193 -19.94 24.23 -3.16
N VAL A 194 -20.11 24.16 -1.84
CA VAL A 194 -19.04 24.39 -0.85
C VAL A 194 -17.96 23.30 -0.91
N PHE A 195 -18.37 22.05 -1.17
CA PHE A 195 -17.48 20.89 -1.15
C PHE A 195 -17.22 20.32 -2.53
N PHE A 196 -18.16 20.45 -3.46
CA PHE A 196 -18.07 19.84 -4.78
C PHE A 196 -18.32 20.88 -5.87
N HIS A 197 -17.73 20.69 -7.05
CA HIS A 197 -18.00 21.57 -8.18
C HIS A 197 -19.47 21.52 -8.62
N THR A 198 -20.03 22.66 -9.03
CA THR A 198 -21.44 22.77 -9.47
C THR A 198 -21.74 21.84 -10.64
N TRP A 199 -20.85 21.74 -11.63
CA TRP A 199 -21.03 20.86 -12.78
C TRP A 199 -21.21 19.40 -12.37
N LEU A 200 -20.53 18.95 -11.30
CA LEU A 200 -20.65 17.59 -10.79
C LEU A 200 -22.01 17.37 -10.13
N LEU A 201 -22.49 18.37 -9.41
CA LEU A 201 -23.80 18.32 -8.75
C LEU A 201 -24.95 18.30 -9.77
N GLU A 202 -24.83 19.08 -10.85
CA GLU A 202 -25.77 19.07 -11.98
C GLU A 202 -25.85 17.69 -12.62
N ILE A 203 -24.70 17.06 -12.89
CA ILE A 203 -24.65 15.68 -13.41
C ILE A 203 -25.29 14.70 -12.42
N LEU A 204 -24.94 14.81 -11.13
CA LEU A 204 -25.49 13.93 -10.10
C LEU A 204 -27.01 14.06 -10.01
N GLU A 205 -27.56 15.25 -10.16
CA GLU A 205 -29.01 15.50 -10.20
C GLU A 205 -29.67 14.78 -11.39
N GLU A 206 -29.06 14.85 -12.58
CA GLU A 206 -29.57 14.16 -13.77
C GLU A 206 -29.56 12.63 -13.63
N ILE A 207 -28.54 12.08 -12.95
CA ILE A 207 -28.36 10.64 -12.79
C ILE A 207 -28.80 10.11 -11.42
N TRP A 208 -29.54 10.90 -10.63
CA TRP A 208 -29.92 10.57 -9.26
C TRP A 208 -30.98 9.46 -9.17
N ASN A 209 -30.61 8.24 -9.55
CA ASN A 209 -31.44 7.05 -9.45
C ASN A 209 -30.64 5.83 -8.97
N PHE A 210 -30.12 5.92 -7.74
CA PHE A 210 -29.34 4.84 -7.12
C PHE A 210 -30.20 3.70 -6.53
N ASP A 211 -31.50 3.72 -6.77
CA ASP A 211 -32.40 2.60 -6.45
C ASP A 211 -32.28 1.50 -7.51
N LEU A 212 -31.96 1.85 -8.75
CA LEU A 212 -31.87 0.91 -9.88
C LEU A 212 -30.44 0.64 -10.34
N SER A 213 -29.46 1.38 -9.83
CA SER A 213 -28.09 1.21 -10.30
C SER A 213 -27.06 1.64 -9.28
N ALA A 214 -25.89 0.99 -9.32
CA ALA A 214 -24.75 1.35 -8.50
C ALA A 214 -24.00 2.58 -9.07
N LEU A 215 -23.28 3.29 -8.20
CA LEU A 215 -22.36 4.36 -8.60
C LEU A 215 -20.95 3.78 -8.81
N VAL A 216 -20.37 3.96 -10.00
CA VAL A 216 -18.99 3.55 -10.28
C VAL A 216 -18.15 4.79 -10.57
N MET A 217 -17.05 4.95 -9.85
CA MET A 217 -16.10 6.04 -10.01
C MET A 217 -14.71 5.47 -10.29
N LEU A 218 -14.15 5.82 -11.43
CA LEU A 218 -12.82 5.42 -11.88
C LEU A 218 -11.96 6.66 -12.10
N GLY A 219 -10.69 6.59 -11.73
CA GLY A 219 -9.77 7.69 -11.93
C GLY A 219 -8.55 7.63 -11.02
N GLU A 220 -7.73 8.67 -11.05
CA GLU A 220 -6.47 8.71 -10.30
C GLU A 220 -6.67 8.78 -8.78
N PRO A 221 -5.69 8.32 -7.98
CA PRO A 221 -5.68 8.59 -6.54
C PRO A 221 -5.87 10.08 -6.24
N ALA A 222 -6.46 10.38 -5.09
CA ALA A 222 -6.65 11.75 -4.59
C ALA A 222 -7.56 12.70 -5.41
N CYS A 223 -8.23 12.26 -6.49
CA CYS A 223 -9.20 13.11 -7.19
C CYS A 223 -10.54 13.30 -6.45
N GLY A 224 -10.76 12.60 -5.33
CA GLY A 224 -11.95 12.77 -4.48
C GLY A 224 -13.07 11.72 -4.66
N LYS A 225 -12.79 10.59 -5.32
CA LYS A 225 -13.77 9.50 -5.54
C LYS A 225 -14.35 8.96 -4.24
N SER A 226 -13.49 8.56 -3.31
CA SER A 226 -13.90 8.00 -2.01
C SER A 226 -14.80 8.96 -1.21
N PRO A 227 -14.43 10.26 -1.01
CA PRO A 227 -15.32 11.18 -0.31
C PRO A 227 -16.61 11.48 -1.08
N LEU A 228 -16.59 11.51 -2.43
CA LEU A 228 -17.80 11.68 -3.23
C LEU A 228 -18.76 10.50 -3.05
N GLY A 229 -18.26 9.27 -3.26
CA GLY A 229 -19.05 8.04 -3.12
C GLY A 229 -19.72 7.93 -1.75
N ARG A 230 -18.97 8.21 -0.67
CA ARG A 230 -19.53 8.23 0.69
C ARG A 230 -20.61 9.28 0.87
N SER A 231 -20.44 10.47 0.27
CA SER A 231 -21.43 11.55 0.34
C SER A 231 -22.73 11.18 -0.38
N VAL A 232 -22.62 10.62 -1.58
CA VAL A 232 -23.75 10.13 -2.38
C VAL A 232 -24.47 8.99 -1.65
N LEU A 233 -23.74 7.98 -1.17
CA LEU A 233 -24.33 6.85 -0.46
C LEU A 233 -25.03 7.30 0.83
N MET A 234 -24.42 8.16 1.63
CA MET A 234 -25.04 8.66 2.85
C MET A 234 -26.31 9.46 2.56
N ALA A 235 -26.31 10.29 1.51
CA ALA A 235 -27.49 11.00 1.05
C ALA A 235 -28.60 10.02 0.62
N GLN A 236 -28.27 9.00 -0.18
CA GLN A 236 -29.22 7.99 -0.62
C GLN A 236 -29.75 7.14 0.55
N CYS A 237 -28.92 6.71 1.50
CA CYS A 237 -29.38 5.98 2.69
C CYS A 237 -30.37 6.82 3.50
N ARG A 238 -30.13 8.13 3.66
CA ARG A 238 -31.06 9.05 4.35
C ARG A 238 -32.36 9.23 3.58
N PHE A 239 -32.29 9.33 2.25
CA PHE A 239 -33.44 9.40 1.37
C PHE A 239 -34.26 8.11 1.43
N ASN A 240 -33.64 6.95 1.26
CA ASN A 240 -34.27 5.63 1.28
C ASN A 240 -34.93 5.34 2.63
N ARG A 241 -34.30 5.73 3.74
CA ARG A 241 -34.93 5.66 5.07
C ARG A 241 -36.26 6.41 5.11
N LYS A 242 -36.31 7.65 4.60
CA LYS A 242 -37.55 8.45 4.55
C LYS A 242 -38.57 7.89 3.56
N LYS A 243 -38.13 7.54 2.34
CA LYS A 243 -38.98 7.06 1.25
C LYS A 243 -39.63 5.72 1.55
N PHE A 244 -38.87 4.77 2.09
CA PHE A 244 -39.32 3.41 2.34
C PHE A 244 -39.68 3.13 3.80
N ASN A 245 -39.61 4.14 4.68
CA ASN A 245 -39.87 4.03 6.12
C ASN A 245 -39.08 2.89 6.79
N VAL A 246 -37.81 2.72 6.41
CA VAL A 246 -36.94 1.64 6.90
C VAL A 246 -36.50 1.95 8.33
N ALA A 247 -36.56 0.95 9.21
CA ALA A 247 -36.10 1.05 10.58
C ALA A 247 -34.56 1.14 10.67
N GLY A 248 -34.05 1.77 11.72
CA GLY A 248 -32.62 1.94 11.95
C GLY A 248 -32.05 3.27 11.47
N GLU A 249 -30.80 3.53 11.84
CA GLU A 249 -30.10 4.74 11.43
C GLU A 249 -29.43 4.56 10.05
N PRO A 250 -29.51 5.57 9.15
CA PRO A 250 -28.77 5.56 7.90
C PRO A 250 -27.28 5.37 8.19
N SER A 251 -26.67 4.39 7.54
CA SER A 251 -25.27 4.11 7.72
C SER A 251 -24.66 3.55 6.46
N ILE A 252 -23.37 3.79 6.29
CA ILE A 252 -22.58 3.20 5.22
C ILE A 252 -21.45 2.36 5.80
N ARG A 253 -21.03 1.33 5.07
CA ARG A 253 -19.75 0.65 5.30
C ARG A 253 -18.84 0.92 4.11
N CYS A 254 -17.57 1.16 4.39
CA CYS A 254 -16.58 1.46 3.36
C CYS A 254 -15.35 0.60 3.57
N SER A 255 -15.04 -0.27 2.61
CA SER A 255 -14.04 -1.31 2.79
C SER A 255 -13.26 -1.61 1.52
N PRO A 256 -11.97 -1.95 1.69
CA PRO A 256 -11.12 -2.70 0.79
C PRO A 256 -11.74 -3.86 0.05
N GLU A 257 -12.36 -4.63 0.92
CA GLU A 257 -12.65 -6.03 0.76
C GLU A 257 -14.16 -6.17 0.85
N ILE A 258 -14.70 -6.88 -0.12
CA ILE A 258 -16.13 -7.09 -0.25
C ILE A 258 -16.70 -7.85 0.96
N ASP A 259 -15.89 -8.70 1.58
CA ASP A 259 -16.19 -9.51 2.76
C ASP A 259 -16.78 -8.72 3.93
N PHE A 260 -16.41 -7.46 4.04
CA PHE A 260 -16.86 -6.60 5.13
C PHE A 260 -18.07 -5.74 4.77
N LEU A 261 -18.56 -5.80 3.54
CA LEU A 261 -19.73 -5.03 3.10
C LEU A 261 -21.02 -5.76 3.46
N ARG A 262 -21.82 -5.17 4.35
CA ARG A 262 -23.12 -5.67 4.86
C ARG A 262 -23.94 -4.52 5.44
N GLY A 263 -23.86 -3.34 4.82
CA GLY A 263 -24.40 -2.08 5.32
C GLY A 263 -25.82 -1.77 4.85
N VAL A 264 -26.35 -0.64 5.29
CA VAL A 264 -27.54 -0.01 4.66
C VAL A 264 -27.14 0.66 3.34
N GLY A 265 -25.88 1.10 3.23
CA GLY A 265 -25.20 1.39 1.98
C GLY A 265 -23.76 0.86 2.04
N ASP A 266 -23.23 0.42 0.90
CA ASP A 266 -21.90 -0.20 0.84
C ASP A 266 -21.02 0.49 -0.22
N CYS A 267 -19.80 0.84 0.18
CA CYS A 267 -18.78 1.43 -0.68
C CYS A 267 -17.57 0.50 -0.76
N LEU A 268 -17.30 -0.02 -1.95
CA LEU A 268 -16.07 -0.75 -2.22
C LEU A 268 -14.95 0.26 -2.54
N ASP A 269 -14.19 0.51 -1.47
CA ASP A 269 -13.16 1.54 -1.21
C ASP A 269 -11.75 1.34 -1.78
N ASP A 270 -11.44 1.51 -3.07
CA ASP A 270 -10.12 1.17 -3.64
C ASP A 270 -9.81 -0.35 -3.59
N PRO A 271 -10.67 -1.19 -4.19
CA PRO A 271 -10.42 -2.62 -4.24
C PRO A 271 -9.30 -2.97 -5.23
N CYS A 272 -8.63 -4.08 -4.97
CA CYS A 272 -7.96 -4.82 -6.04
C CYS A 272 -9.04 -5.49 -6.92
N ALA A 273 -9.57 -4.75 -7.90
CA ALA A 273 -10.68 -5.22 -8.73
C ALA A 273 -10.34 -6.51 -9.52
N GLN A 274 -9.06 -6.73 -9.83
CA GLN A 274 -8.56 -7.94 -10.47
C GLN A 274 -8.72 -9.19 -9.59
N SER A 275 -8.54 -9.08 -8.27
CA SER A 275 -8.68 -10.22 -7.35
C SER A 275 -10.11 -10.47 -6.90
N LEU A 276 -11.00 -9.48 -7.05
CA LEU A 276 -12.39 -9.58 -6.60
C LEU A 276 -13.21 -10.60 -7.41
N GLY A 277 -12.84 -10.80 -8.69
CA GLY A 277 -13.57 -11.67 -9.61
C GLY A 277 -14.86 -11.04 -10.16
N LEU A 278 -15.20 -11.39 -11.40
CA LEU A 278 -16.34 -10.81 -12.12
C LEU A 278 -17.69 -11.08 -11.46
N LYS A 279 -17.87 -12.28 -10.88
CA LYS A 279 -19.14 -12.66 -10.24
C LYS A 279 -19.44 -11.77 -9.03
N ALA A 280 -18.44 -11.50 -8.21
CA ALA A 280 -18.56 -10.65 -7.04
C ALA A 280 -18.84 -9.20 -7.44
N LEU A 281 -18.13 -8.70 -8.45
CA LEU A 281 -18.33 -7.35 -8.98
C LEU A 281 -19.73 -7.16 -9.59
N LYS A 282 -20.21 -8.11 -10.40
CA LYS A 282 -21.58 -8.10 -10.95
C LYS A 282 -22.62 -8.13 -9.82
N SER A 283 -22.42 -8.99 -8.81
CA SER A 283 -23.34 -9.11 -7.67
C SER A 283 -23.41 -7.81 -6.85
N LEU A 284 -22.27 -7.14 -6.65
CA LEU A 284 -22.21 -5.84 -6.01
C LEU A 284 -22.95 -4.79 -6.83
N LEU A 285 -22.71 -4.70 -8.14
CA LEU A 285 -23.24 -3.61 -8.96
C LEU A 285 -24.71 -3.79 -9.36
N ASP A 286 -25.26 -4.99 -9.22
CA ASP A 286 -26.65 -5.29 -9.55
C ASP A 286 -27.62 -4.91 -8.41
N VAL A 287 -28.10 -3.66 -8.43
CA VAL A 287 -28.97 -3.09 -7.40
C VAL A 287 -30.44 -3.50 -7.57
N ASP A 288 -30.83 -3.95 -8.77
CA ASP A 288 -32.22 -4.30 -9.09
C ASP A 288 -32.60 -5.73 -8.66
N LEU A 289 -31.62 -6.61 -8.47
CA LEU A 289 -31.90 -7.93 -7.90
C LEU A 289 -32.53 -7.83 -6.51
N TYR A 290 -33.62 -8.59 -6.30
CA TYR A 290 -34.26 -8.76 -4.99
C TYR A 290 -33.22 -9.07 -3.90
N GLU A 291 -32.30 -9.97 -4.27
CA GLU A 291 -31.17 -10.37 -3.46
C GLU A 291 -30.01 -10.75 -4.39
N SER A 292 -28.83 -10.16 -4.14
CA SER A 292 -27.58 -10.57 -4.77
C SER A 292 -26.60 -11.03 -3.71
N MET A 293 -25.81 -12.06 -4.03
CA MET A 293 -24.85 -12.63 -3.09
C MET A 293 -23.54 -12.99 -3.76
N SER A 294 -22.43 -12.75 -3.06
CA SER A 294 -21.12 -13.23 -3.44
C SER A 294 -20.50 -14.05 -2.32
N TRP A 295 -19.78 -15.11 -2.68
CA TRP A 295 -18.87 -15.76 -1.74
C TRP A 295 -17.72 -14.81 -1.38
N ALA A 296 -17.32 -14.86 -0.13
CA ALA A 296 -16.31 -14.06 0.55
C ALA A 296 -15.47 -14.99 1.44
N CYS A 297 -14.26 -14.60 1.84
CA CYS A 297 -13.38 -15.48 2.63
C CYS A 297 -14.02 -15.91 3.97
N TRP A 298 -14.85 -15.05 4.56
CA TRP A 298 -15.49 -15.28 5.86
C TRP A 298 -16.98 -15.62 5.77
N GLY A 299 -17.49 -15.96 4.59
CA GLY A 299 -18.89 -16.38 4.39
C GLY A 299 -19.47 -15.92 3.07
N ALA A 300 -20.76 -15.60 3.04
CA ALA A 300 -21.42 -15.00 1.87
C ALA A 300 -21.77 -13.55 2.18
N VAL A 301 -21.39 -12.62 1.32
CA VAL A 301 -21.87 -11.23 1.37
C VAL A 301 -23.18 -11.14 0.61
N LYS A 302 -24.16 -10.44 1.18
CA LYS A 302 -25.50 -10.32 0.65
C LYS A 302 -25.88 -8.85 0.54
N TRP A 303 -26.43 -8.48 -0.61
CA TRP A 303 -27.07 -7.21 -0.84
C TRP A 303 -28.52 -7.41 -1.21
N VAL A 304 -29.35 -6.43 -0.85
CA VAL A 304 -30.79 -6.43 -1.15
C VAL A 304 -31.13 -5.36 -2.19
N GLN A 305 -32.29 -5.50 -2.80
CA GLN A 305 -32.78 -4.52 -3.78
C GLN A 305 -32.83 -3.11 -3.19
N ASN A 306 -32.54 -2.10 -4.02
CA ASN A 306 -32.50 -0.68 -3.66
C ASN A 306 -31.48 -0.33 -2.56
N GLN A 307 -30.59 -1.26 -2.20
CA GLN A 307 -29.48 -0.94 -1.32
C GLN A 307 -28.48 -0.08 -2.12
N PRO A 308 -28.19 1.15 -1.69
CA PRO A 308 -27.24 2.01 -2.38
C PRO A 308 -25.83 1.43 -2.31
N ARG A 309 -25.18 1.35 -3.47
CA ARG A 309 -23.86 0.73 -3.63
C ARG A 309 -22.96 1.61 -4.48
N ALA A 310 -21.71 1.74 -4.07
CA ALA A 310 -20.70 2.45 -4.83
C ALA A 310 -19.40 1.68 -4.93
N LEU A 311 -18.70 1.88 -6.05
CA LEU A 311 -17.34 1.43 -6.31
C LEU A 311 -16.48 2.66 -6.58
N ALA A 312 -15.40 2.84 -5.82
CA ALA A 312 -14.35 3.79 -6.14
C ALA A 312 -13.07 3.00 -6.39
N ALA A 313 -12.57 2.99 -7.62
CA ALA A 313 -11.37 2.23 -7.98
C ALA A 313 -10.36 3.06 -8.75
N ASN A 314 -9.08 2.74 -8.56
CA ASN A 314 -7.96 3.34 -9.29
C ASN A 314 -7.61 2.56 -10.58
N ALA A 315 -8.27 1.42 -10.83
CA ALA A 315 -8.01 0.59 -11.99
C ALA A 315 -8.65 1.22 -13.25
N TYR A 316 -7.89 2.04 -13.96
CA TYR A 316 -8.26 2.61 -15.26
C TYR A 316 -6.99 2.77 -16.13
N GLU A 317 -7.12 2.78 -17.45
CA GLU A 317 -5.98 2.99 -18.35
C GLU A 317 -5.71 4.48 -18.54
N ALA A 318 -4.71 5.01 -17.83
CA ALA A 318 -4.32 6.42 -17.92
C ALA A 318 -3.70 6.78 -19.28
N GLY A 319 -3.18 5.80 -20.03
CA GLY A 319 -2.52 6.01 -21.32
C GLY A 319 -3.46 6.26 -22.50
N VAL A 320 -4.78 6.12 -22.33
CA VAL A 320 -5.73 6.37 -23.42
C VAL A 320 -5.84 7.89 -23.68
N ASP A 321 -5.70 8.27 -24.94
CA ASP A 321 -5.93 9.65 -25.39
C ASP A 321 -7.43 9.98 -25.33
N GLU A 322 -7.79 10.85 -24.40
CA GLU A 322 -9.15 11.31 -24.17
C GLU A 322 -9.54 12.48 -25.08
N GLY A 323 -8.59 13.06 -25.82
CA GLY A 323 -8.78 14.34 -26.51
C GLY A 323 -8.58 15.54 -25.57
N GLU A 324 -9.33 16.62 -25.79
CA GLU A 324 -9.22 17.85 -24.99
C GLU A 324 -9.71 17.64 -23.54
N SER A 325 -9.07 18.32 -22.59
CA SER A 325 -9.49 18.33 -21.18
C SER A 325 -10.93 18.87 -21.03
N PHE A 326 -11.76 18.19 -20.22
CA PHE A 326 -13.17 18.53 -19.91
C PHE A 326 -14.21 18.26 -21.02
N MET A 327 -14.19 17.08 -21.63
CA MET A 327 -15.32 16.66 -22.46
C MET A 327 -16.50 16.15 -21.63
N SER A 328 -17.70 16.69 -21.85
CA SER A 328 -18.94 16.22 -21.22
C SER A 328 -19.38 14.83 -21.73
N THR A 329 -18.88 14.41 -22.90
CA THR A 329 -19.22 13.14 -23.55
C THR A 329 -17.98 12.50 -24.15
N LEU A 330 -17.73 11.24 -23.80
CA LEU A 330 -16.64 10.44 -24.35
C LEU A 330 -17.19 9.46 -25.40
N LYS A 331 -16.47 9.28 -26.51
CA LYS A 331 -16.84 8.24 -27.49
C LYS A 331 -16.69 6.87 -26.84
N PHE A 332 -17.67 5.99 -27.05
CA PHE A 332 -17.68 4.67 -26.42
C PHE A 332 -16.40 3.84 -26.62
N PRO A 333 -15.75 3.80 -27.80
CA PRO A 333 -14.49 3.08 -27.96
C PRO A 333 -13.35 3.59 -27.05
N VAL A 334 -13.28 4.90 -26.83
CA VAL A 334 -12.28 5.51 -25.94
C VAL A 334 -12.60 5.16 -24.49
N PHE A 335 -13.86 5.36 -24.08
CA PHE A 335 -14.36 4.96 -22.77
C PHE A 335 -14.06 3.48 -22.47
N TRP A 336 -14.32 2.61 -23.44
CA TRP A 336 -14.10 1.18 -23.36
C TRP A 336 -12.64 0.83 -23.05
N GLU A 337 -11.68 1.39 -23.81
CA GLU A 337 -10.26 1.13 -23.59
C GLU A 337 -9.80 1.62 -22.22
N MET A 338 -10.40 2.70 -21.71
CA MET A 338 -10.07 3.23 -20.39
C MET A 338 -10.56 2.36 -19.24
N VAL A 339 -11.76 1.78 -19.36
CA VAL A 339 -12.38 1.00 -18.28
C VAL A 339 -12.09 -0.49 -18.36
N ARG A 340 -11.65 -1.01 -19.51
CA ARG A 340 -11.29 -2.43 -19.71
C ARG A 340 -10.32 -2.99 -18.65
N PRO A 341 -9.33 -2.25 -18.12
CA PRO A 341 -8.44 -2.79 -17.09
C PRO A 341 -9.07 -2.88 -15.69
N CYS A 342 -10.22 -2.25 -15.47
CA CYS A 342 -10.92 -2.27 -14.19
C CYS A 342 -11.42 -3.68 -13.82
N PRO A 343 -12.14 -4.40 -14.70
CA PRO A 343 -12.48 -5.81 -14.45
C PRO A 343 -11.26 -6.72 -14.61
N CYS A 344 -11.41 -8.00 -14.19
CA CYS A 344 -10.38 -9.03 -14.37
C CYS A 344 -9.86 -9.05 -15.82
N LYS A 345 -8.56 -9.34 -16.03
CA LYS A 345 -7.94 -9.44 -17.37
C LYS A 345 -8.65 -10.42 -18.30
N GLU A 346 -9.37 -11.37 -17.74
CA GLU A 346 -10.15 -12.39 -18.44
C GLU A 346 -11.55 -11.90 -18.87
N ALA A 347 -11.96 -10.70 -18.47
CA ALA A 347 -13.28 -10.17 -18.74
C ALA A 347 -13.48 -9.92 -20.24
N THR A 348 -14.52 -10.54 -20.78
CA THR A 348 -14.92 -10.30 -22.16
C THR A 348 -15.61 -8.95 -22.30
N LYS A 349 -15.77 -8.46 -23.54
CA LYS A 349 -16.57 -7.25 -23.79
C LYS A 349 -17.98 -7.34 -23.20
N ALA A 350 -18.62 -8.49 -23.37
CA ALA A 350 -19.96 -8.75 -22.84
C ALA A 350 -20.03 -8.68 -21.31
N ASP A 351 -18.97 -9.12 -20.61
CA ASP A 351 -18.93 -9.04 -19.15
C ASP A 351 -18.92 -7.61 -18.64
N VAL A 352 -18.14 -6.76 -19.29
CA VAL A 352 -18.03 -5.35 -18.94
C VAL A 352 -19.28 -4.59 -19.38
N ASP A 353 -19.86 -4.90 -20.54
CA ASP A 353 -21.15 -4.33 -20.95
C ASP A 353 -22.26 -4.65 -19.93
N ALA A 354 -22.27 -5.87 -19.37
CA ALA A 354 -23.20 -6.25 -18.30
C ALA A 354 -22.94 -5.48 -16.99
N ILE A 355 -21.67 -5.30 -16.61
CA ILE A 355 -21.27 -4.47 -15.46
C ILE A 355 -21.74 -3.02 -15.64
N LEU A 356 -21.56 -2.47 -16.85
CA LEU A 356 -21.94 -1.11 -17.20
C LEU A 356 -23.45 -0.91 -17.37
N LEU A 357 -24.21 -1.98 -17.61
CA LEU A 357 -25.67 -1.95 -17.63
C LEU A 357 -26.24 -1.86 -16.20
N ASN A 358 -25.59 -2.54 -15.26
CA ASN A 358 -26.00 -2.57 -13.85
C ASN A 358 -25.55 -1.32 -13.07
N ALA A 359 -24.53 -0.62 -13.56
CA ALA A 359 -24.09 0.68 -13.03
C ALA A 359 -24.79 1.84 -13.73
N ASN A 360 -25.21 2.88 -12.98
CA ASN A 360 -25.77 4.07 -13.62
C ASN A 360 -24.62 4.79 -14.32
N ARG A 361 -24.80 5.07 -15.61
CA ARG A 361 -23.75 5.64 -16.45
C ARG A 361 -23.51 7.11 -16.10
N THR A 362 -22.67 7.35 -15.09
CA THR A 362 -21.78 8.50 -15.12
C THR A 362 -20.43 8.02 -15.66
N GLY A 363 -20.38 7.88 -16.98
CA GLY A 363 -19.12 7.66 -17.70
C GLY A 363 -18.29 8.94 -17.73
N GLN A 364 -17.96 9.50 -16.58
CA GLN A 364 -16.90 10.48 -16.46
C GLN A 364 -15.73 9.82 -15.76
N ILE A 365 -14.66 9.68 -16.52
CA ILE A 365 -13.39 9.24 -15.99
C ILE A 365 -12.75 10.48 -15.39
N VAL A 366 -12.70 10.53 -14.06
CA VAL A 366 -12.19 11.68 -13.33
C VAL A 366 -10.66 11.57 -13.35
N LYS A 367 -10.05 12.03 -14.44
CA LYS A 367 -8.60 12.12 -14.58
C LYS A 367 -8.14 13.53 -14.21
N GLY A 368 -7.19 13.62 -13.27
CA GLY A 368 -6.50 14.87 -12.92
C GLY A 368 -7.34 16.01 -12.31
N CYS A 369 -8.67 15.95 -12.36
CA CYS A 369 -9.53 17.00 -11.83
C CYS A 369 -9.89 16.71 -10.37
N SER A 370 -9.58 17.65 -9.48
CA SER A 370 -10.11 17.61 -8.12
C SER A 370 -11.63 17.74 -8.19
N LEU A 371 -12.37 16.81 -7.60
CA LEU A 371 -13.84 16.91 -7.49
C LEU A 371 -14.27 18.04 -6.53
N PHE A 372 -13.33 18.64 -5.81
CA PHE A 372 -13.54 19.73 -4.87
C PHE A 372 -13.42 21.09 -5.54
N ALA A 373 -14.34 22.00 -5.25
CA ALA A 373 -14.31 23.38 -5.75
C ALA A 373 -12.99 24.11 -5.41
N GLU A 374 -12.54 25.01 -6.29
CA GLU A 374 -11.29 25.78 -6.15
C GLU A 374 -11.24 26.62 -4.86
N SER A 375 -12.40 27.08 -4.38
CA SER A 375 -12.54 27.73 -3.07
C SER A 375 -12.58 26.68 -1.96
N ARG A 376 -11.40 26.17 -1.60
CA ARG A 376 -11.21 25.12 -0.58
C ARG A 376 -11.88 25.50 0.75
N PRO A 377 -12.62 24.58 1.41
CA PRO A 377 -12.91 24.69 2.83
C PRO A 377 -11.61 24.74 3.63
N ASP A 378 -11.68 25.31 4.84
CA ASP A 378 -10.54 25.48 5.75
C ASP A 378 -9.62 24.23 5.75
N PRO A 379 -8.30 24.39 5.50
CA PRO A 379 -7.34 23.30 5.40
C PRO A 379 -7.33 22.33 6.60
N SER A 380 -7.85 22.75 7.76
CA SER A 380 -7.97 21.92 8.95
C SER A 380 -8.90 20.71 8.77
N CYS A 381 -10.01 20.85 8.04
CA CYS A 381 -11.00 19.78 7.86
C CYS A 381 -10.46 18.64 6.95
N LEU A 382 -9.74 19.02 5.89
CA LEU A 382 -9.15 18.09 4.91
C LEU A 382 -7.88 17.43 5.45
N ARG A 383 -7.07 18.12 6.25
CA ARG A 383 -5.86 17.53 6.87
C ARG A 383 -6.20 16.42 7.86
N SER A 384 -7.27 16.55 8.64
CA SER A 384 -7.72 15.46 9.51
C SER A 384 -8.23 14.25 8.72
N ALA A 385 -8.95 14.45 7.61
CA ALA A 385 -9.46 13.35 6.80
C ALA A 385 -8.37 12.64 5.97
N ALA A 386 -7.44 13.40 5.37
CA ALA A 386 -6.33 12.86 4.57
C ALA A 386 -5.31 12.11 5.44
N SER A 387 -4.95 12.66 6.61
CA SER A 387 -4.05 12.01 7.57
C SER A 387 -4.61 10.67 8.09
N LEU A 388 -5.92 10.59 8.32
CA LEU A 388 -6.58 9.35 8.74
C LEU A 388 -6.70 8.33 7.60
N HIS A 389 -6.73 8.78 6.34
CA HIS A 389 -6.86 7.90 5.18
C HIS A 389 -5.52 7.28 4.77
N GLU A 390 -4.44 8.07 4.69
CA GLU A 390 -3.09 7.57 4.36
C GLU A 390 -2.58 6.55 5.40
N ALA A 391 -2.83 6.82 6.69
CA ALA A 391 -2.53 5.87 7.75
C ALA A 391 -3.32 4.55 7.62
N ARG A 392 -4.58 4.61 7.18
CA ARG A 392 -5.43 3.41 6.98
C ARG A 392 -4.98 2.57 5.78
N VAL A 393 -4.56 3.20 4.68
CA VAL A 393 -4.07 2.52 3.47
C VAL A 393 -2.77 1.77 3.76
N ALA A 394 -1.82 2.39 4.48
CA ALA A 394 -0.56 1.75 4.87
C ALA A 394 -0.78 0.54 5.80
N ILE A 395 -1.64 0.69 6.82
CA ILE A 395 -1.99 -0.39 7.76
C ILE A 395 -2.64 -1.57 7.03
N LYS A 396 -3.45 -1.31 5.98
CA LYS A 396 -4.12 -2.36 5.21
C LYS A 396 -3.14 -3.16 4.36
N ARG A 397 -2.24 -2.49 3.62
CA ARG A 397 -1.23 -3.16 2.78
C ARG A 397 -0.34 -4.09 3.62
N GLU A 398 0.07 -3.63 4.80
CA GLU A 398 0.86 -4.43 5.75
C GLU A 398 0.09 -5.64 6.31
N ARG A 399 -1.23 -5.50 6.55
CA ARG A 399 -2.10 -6.61 6.96
C ARG A 399 -2.30 -7.64 5.87
N GLU A 400 -2.52 -7.23 4.62
CA GLU A 400 -2.69 -8.14 3.48
C GLU A 400 -1.43 -8.99 3.27
N GLU A 401 -0.26 -8.37 3.23
CA GLU A 401 1.02 -9.07 3.13
C GLU A 401 1.30 -9.98 4.35
N SER A 402 0.79 -9.62 5.53
CA SER A 402 0.91 -10.48 6.73
C SER A 402 -0.04 -11.68 6.69
N VAL A 403 -1.26 -11.52 6.17
CA VAL A 403 -2.25 -12.61 6.06
C VAL A 403 -1.79 -13.60 5.00
N GLU A 404 -1.31 -13.13 3.86
CA GLU A 404 -0.80 -13.96 2.77
C GLU A 404 0.40 -14.81 3.25
N ARG A 405 1.34 -14.20 3.99
CA ARG A 405 2.48 -14.91 4.60
C ARG A 405 2.06 -15.92 5.67
N LYS A 406 1.01 -15.64 6.46
CA LYS A 406 0.48 -16.58 7.47
C LYS A 406 -0.27 -17.74 6.82
N ALA A 407 -1.07 -17.49 5.78
CA ALA A 407 -1.75 -18.51 5.01
C ALA A 407 -0.74 -19.44 4.33
N LEU A 408 0.32 -18.90 3.70
CA LEU A 408 1.36 -19.70 3.07
C LEU A 408 2.13 -20.58 4.06
N LYS A 409 2.39 -20.08 5.28
CA LYS A 409 3.04 -20.86 6.35
C LYS A 409 2.14 -21.96 6.91
N THR A 410 0.85 -21.66 7.09
CA THR A 410 -0.14 -22.64 7.56
C THR A 410 -0.35 -23.73 6.51
N PHE A 411 -0.40 -23.36 5.23
CA PHE A 411 -0.51 -24.31 4.11
C PHE A 411 0.73 -25.18 3.97
N LYS A 412 1.94 -24.64 4.17
CA LYS A 412 3.18 -25.42 4.21
C LYS A 412 3.22 -26.36 5.42
N ALA A 413 2.79 -25.91 6.60
CA ALA A 413 2.70 -26.74 7.79
C ALA A 413 1.70 -27.90 7.60
N TRP A 414 0.50 -27.62 7.07
CA TRP A 414 -0.47 -28.64 6.70
C TRP A 414 0.03 -29.58 5.60
N SER A 415 0.75 -29.09 4.61
CA SER A 415 1.35 -29.94 3.57
C SER A 415 2.40 -30.90 4.14
N ILE A 416 3.21 -30.44 5.10
CA ILE A 416 4.19 -31.28 5.81
C ILE A 416 3.47 -32.28 6.73
N GLU A 417 2.44 -31.84 7.44
CA GLU A 417 1.64 -32.66 8.33
C GLU A 417 0.86 -33.74 7.56
N LEU A 418 0.28 -33.41 6.40
CA LEU A 418 -0.36 -34.35 5.46
C LEU A 418 0.63 -35.32 4.81
N LYS A 419 1.88 -34.91 4.59
CA LYS A 419 2.94 -35.83 4.13
C LYS A 419 3.41 -36.77 5.24
N SER A 420 3.37 -36.33 6.50
CA SER A 420 3.77 -37.12 7.67
C SER A 420 2.67 -38.05 8.18
N ALA A 421 1.40 -37.65 8.05
CA ALA A 421 0.25 -38.48 8.33
C ALA A 421 -0.04 -39.31 7.08
N ARG A 422 0.50 -40.54 7.01
CA ARG A 422 0.31 -41.53 5.93
C ARG A 422 -1.17 -41.81 5.63
N ALA A 423 -1.83 -40.90 4.92
CA ALA A 423 -3.18 -41.05 4.39
C ALA A 423 -3.32 -40.19 3.13
N VAL A 424 -2.45 -40.44 2.15
CA VAL A 424 -2.74 -40.09 0.76
C VAL A 424 -2.64 -41.38 -0.03
N VAL A 425 -3.79 -41.84 -0.52
CA VAL A 425 -3.89 -42.83 -1.59
C VAL A 425 -3.52 -42.10 -2.86
N ASP A 426 -2.39 -42.48 -3.43
CA ASP A 426 -1.97 -42.04 -4.77
C ASP A 426 -2.81 -42.81 -5.80
N LEU A 427 -3.50 -42.10 -6.69
CA LEU A 427 -4.38 -42.73 -7.70
C LEU A 427 -3.67 -42.98 -9.05
N ASP A 428 -2.36 -42.76 -9.13
CA ASP A 428 -1.60 -42.93 -10.38
C ASP A 428 -0.43 -43.93 -10.32
N ALA A 429 -0.33 -44.77 -9.29
CA ALA A 429 0.67 -45.84 -9.26
C ALA A 429 0.10 -47.14 -9.87
N ALA A 430 0.30 -47.29 -11.18
CA ALA A 430 0.26 -48.61 -11.82
C ALA A 430 1.50 -49.41 -11.39
N ASP A 431 1.26 -50.59 -10.81
CA ASP A 431 2.10 -51.77 -10.65
C ASP A 431 3.63 -51.58 -10.63
N ASP A 432 4.26 -51.83 -9.48
CA ASP A 432 4.99 -53.09 -9.28
C ASP A 432 5.44 -53.26 -7.82
N ASP A 433 5.34 -54.51 -7.37
CA ASP A 433 5.71 -55.06 -6.07
C ASP A 433 7.18 -54.80 -5.69
N ILE A 434 7.43 -54.54 -4.39
CA ILE A 434 8.41 -55.18 -3.50
C ILE A 434 8.39 -54.40 -2.18
N ALA A 435 7.91 -55.05 -1.11
CA ALA A 435 8.17 -54.60 0.25
C ALA A 435 9.60 -55.02 0.67
N PRO A 436 10.27 -54.20 1.48
CA PRO A 436 10.90 -54.78 2.66
C PRO A 436 10.55 -54.02 3.93
N ASP A 437 10.17 -54.81 4.94
CA ASP A 437 10.39 -54.49 6.35
C ASP A 437 11.88 -54.23 6.57
N ASP A 438 12.23 -53.08 7.14
CA ASP A 438 13.22 -52.97 8.22
C ASP A 438 13.41 -51.49 8.61
N ALA A 439 13.01 -51.16 9.85
CA ALA A 439 13.22 -49.83 10.45
C ALA A 439 14.71 -49.42 10.54
N ALA A 440 15.63 -50.37 10.36
CA ALA A 440 17.07 -50.14 10.31
C ALA A 440 17.54 -49.41 9.03
N SER A 441 16.76 -49.45 7.94
CA SER A 441 17.12 -48.77 6.68
C SER A 441 16.95 -47.25 6.74
N ILE A 442 16.09 -46.75 7.65
CA ILE A 442 15.80 -45.32 7.74
C ILE A 442 16.87 -44.60 8.58
N GLU A 443 17.36 -45.23 9.65
CA GLU A 443 18.50 -44.70 10.41
C GLU A 443 19.78 -44.69 9.58
N ALA A 444 20.06 -45.76 8.80
CA ALA A 444 21.21 -45.80 7.90
C ALA A 444 21.14 -44.72 6.79
N ALA A 445 19.95 -44.45 6.25
CA ALA A 445 19.76 -43.39 5.24
C ALA A 445 19.85 -41.97 5.83
N LEU A 446 19.53 -41.80 7.12
CA LEU A 446 19.71 -40.53 7.84
C LEU A 446 21.18 -40.28 8.19
N GLU A 447 21.93 -41.32 8.53
CA GLU A 447 23.36 -41.27 8.81
C GLU A 447 24.18 -40.98 7.54
N GLU A 448 23.81 -41.61 6.40
CA GLU A 448 24.44 -41.35 5.08
C GLU A 448 24.22 -39.91 4.57
N VAL A 449 23.07 -39.30 4.87
CA VAL A 449 22.78 -37.89 4.51
C VAL A 449 23.52 -36.92 5.44
N MET A 450 23.76 -37.29 6.69
CA MET A 450 24.54 -36.48 7.62
C MET A 450 26.04 -36.52 7.31
N ASP A 451 26.57 -37.68 6.91
CA ASP A 451 27.97 -37.83 6.48
C ASP A 451 28.24 -37.07 5.16
N GLN A 452 27.27 -37.02 4.23
CA GLN A 452 27.37 -36.20 3.01
C GLN A 452 27.34 -34.69 3.27
N MET A 453 26.86 -34.24 4.44
CA MET A 453 26.86 -32.83 4.80
C MET A 453 28.15 -32.39 5.51
N GLU A 454 29.00 -33.32 5.98
CA GLU A 454 30.28 -33.01 6.63
C GLU A 454 31.51 -33.04 5.69
N GLU A 455 31.37 -33.53 4.45
CA GLU A 455 32.47 -33.58 3.47
C GLU A 455 32.55 -32.41 2.46
N GLU A 456 31.68 -31.40 2.54
CA GLU A 456 31.79 -30.18 1.71
C GLU A 456 32.36 -28.97 2.48
N GLU A 457 33.57 -29.12 3.05
CA GLU A 457 34.46 -28.01 3.42
C GLU A 457 35.72 -27.99 2.54
N GLU A 458 35.90 -26.87 1.82
CA GLU A 458 37.09 -26.41 1.05
C GLU A 458 37.41 -27.23 -0.23
N ILE A 459 37.75 -26.67 -1.40
CA ILE A 459 38.85 -25.77 -1.76
C ILE A 459 38.56 -25.31 -3.22
N PHE A 460 38.63 -24.02 -3.54
CA PHE A 460 38.76 -23.57 -4.94
C PHE A 460 40.17 -22.99 -5.16
N ASP A 461 40.98 -23.80 -5.84
CA ASP A 461 42.32 -23.50 -6.32
C ASP A 461 42.26 -22.67 -7.62
N PHE A 462 43.11 -21.65 -7.73
CA PHE A 462 43.19 -20.78 -8.90
C PHE A 462 44.22 -21.35 -9.88
N GLY A 463 43.73 -22.01 -10.93
CA GLY A 463 44.55 -22.44 -12.06
C GLY A 463 45.02 -21.27 -12.92
N GLU A 464 46.33 -21.13 -13.02
CA GLU A 464 47.06 -20.37 -14.04
C GLU A 464 46.64 -20.75 -15.47
N GLN A 465 46.72 -19.80 -16.40
CA GLN A 465 47.18 -20.11 -17.75
C GLN A 465 47.90 -18.92 -18.39
N HIS A 466 49.19 -19.15 -18.66
CA HIS A 466 50.00 -18.50 -19.67
C HIS A 466 49.52 -18.89 -21.08
N GLU A 467 49.21 -17.91 -21.92
CA GLU A 467 49.93 -17.53 -23.18
C GLU A 467 49.18 -16.41 -23.91
#